data_AF-A0A7C1T541-F1
#
_entry.id   AF-A0A7C1T541-F1
#
_cell.length_a   1.000
_cell.length_b   1.000
_cell.length_c   1.000
_cell.angle_alpha   90.00
_cell.angle_beta   90.00
_cell.angle_gamma   90.00
#
_symmetry.space_group_name_H-M   'P 1'
#
loop_
_entity.id
_entity.type
_entity.pdbx_description
1 polymer ?
#
loop_
_entity_poly.entity_id
_entity_poly.type
_entity_poly.pdbx_seq_one_letter_code
_entity_poly.pdbx_strand_id
1 'polypeptide(L)'
;MRIVQGLRWALSSKHKWQWIALAACLVAVLGTGVWWYLQPPEPSLVAMRVMEAIRKKDGRTLLDYMCAEERERITPEQLQHILDTIAQRFPELMASSHVPVAYRPHTTLVPQDYNFFFYFRLSPDKNELIACSSEEVNSLSKRYGIFGRMPEGYVRLSVAVSSLGKPRSRCALVMQALVLYVLRLSIAKNLSEQEIYSIIDEIFIKNGVQSALVSSHSGTRNRLDKIKLVRRSNGRLGFEW
;
A
#
# COMPACT_ATOMS: atom_id res chain seq x y z
N MET A 1 34.61 1.37 -78.05
CA MET A 1 34.23 1.82 -76.69
C MET A 1 32.78 1.45 -76.43
N ARG A 2 32.50 0.46 -75.57
CA ARG A 2 31.13 0.10 -75.14
C ARG A 2 30.82 0.86 -73.85
N ILE A 3 29.78 1.69 -73.88
CA ILE A 3 29.27 2.41 -72.71
C ILE A 3 28.45 1.40 -71.90
N VAL A 4 28.95 1.05 -70.71
CA VAL A 4 28.23 0.25 -69.72
C VAL A 4 27.15 1.15 -69.10
N GLN A 5 25.90 0.99 -69.53
CA GLN A 5 24.77 1.64 -68.86
C GLN A 5 24.56 0.98 -67.50
N GLY A 6 24.82 1.75 -66.44
CA GLY A 6 24.60 1.33 -65.06
C GLY A 6 23.13 1.01 -64.80
N LEU A 7 22.88 -0.21 -64.34
CA LEU A 7 21.59 -0.68 -63.87
C LEU A 7 21.21 0.08 -62.59
N ARG A 8 20.60 1.27 -62.72
CA ARG A 8 19.91 1.93 -61.61
C ARG A 8 18.63 1.15 -61.33
N TRP A 9 18.65 0.34 -60.28
CA TRP A 9 17.46 -0.29 -59.72
C TRP A 9 16.49 0.79 -59.23
N ALA A 10 15.57 1.19 -60.12
CA ALA A 10 14.45 2.04 -59.76
C ALA A 10 13.45 1.20 -58.95
N LEU A 11 13.67 1.15 -57.63
CA LEU A 11 12.68 0.64 -56.67
C LEU A 11 11.38 1.42 -56.87
N SER A 12 10.40 0.74 -57.46
CA SER A 12 9.02 1.22 -57.69
C SER A 12 8.47 1.91 -56.43
N SER A 13 7.84 3.08 -56.61
CA SER A 13 7.32 3.91 -55.51
C SER A 13 6.37 3.16 -54.58
N LYS A 14 5.67 2.13 -55.09
CA LYS A 14 4.81 1.23 -54.31
C LYS A 14 5.58 0.40 -53.29
N HIS A 15 6.77 -0.08 -53.64
CA HIS A 15 7.60 -0.89 -52.75
C HIS A 15 8.17 -0.04 -51.60
N LYS A 16 8.52 1.22 -51.85
CA LYS A 16 8.96 2.17 -50.82
C LYS A 16 7.85 2.48 -49.82
N TRP A 17 6.62 2.67 -50.29
CA TRP A 17 5.45 2.88 -49.43
C TRP A 17 5.14 1.68 -48.53
N GLN A 18 5.27 0.45 -49.05
CA GLN A 18 5.11 -0.77 -48.26
C GLN A 18 6.16 -0.88 -47.14
N TRP A 19 7.43 -0.56 -47.42
CA TRP A 19 8.48 -0.55 -46.41
C TRP A 19 8.26 0.51 -45.33
N ILE A 20 7.81 1.72 -45.71
CA ILE A 20 7.47 2.78 -44.77
C ILE A 20 6.29 2.36 -43.88
N ALA A 21 5.25 1.75 -44.46
CA ALA A 21 4.09 1.26 -43.71
C ALA A 21 4.47 0.13 -42.73
N LEU A 22 5.32 -0.80 -43.14
CA LEU A 22 5.85 -1.86 -42.27
C LEU A 22 6.67 -1.30 -41.11
N ALA A 23 7.58 -0.36 -41.39
CA ALA A 23 8.37 0.31 -40.36
C ALA A 23 7.49 1.08 -39.37
N ALA A 24 6.47 1.79 -39.86
CA ALA A 24 5.52 2.52 -39.02
C ALA A 24 4.70 1.57 -38.12
N CYS A 25 4.21 0.44 -38.66
CA CYS A 25 3.52 -0.57 -37.86
C CYS A 25 4.43 -1.17 -36.78
N LEU A 26 5.69 -1.48 -37.12
CA LEU A 26 6.64 -2.04 -36.16
C LEU A 26 6.93 -1.06 -35.02
N VAL A 27 7.13 0.22 -35.33
CA VAL A 27 7.32 1.28 -34.33
C VAL A 27 6.07 1.45 -33.46
N ALA A 28 4.87 1.37 -34.03
CA ALA A 28 3.62 1.46 -33.27
C ALA A 28 3.43 0.27 -32.31
N VAL A 29 3.73 -0.96 -32.76
CA VAL A 29 3.66 -2.17 -31.91
C VAL A 29 4.71 -2.12 -30.79
N LEU A 30 5.94 -1.70 -31.10
CA LEU A 30 6.98 -1.53 -30.08
C LEU A 30 6.62 -0.41 -29.10
N GLY A 31 6.11 0.72 -29.59
CA GLY A 31 5.67 1.85 -28.78
C GLY A 31 4.52 1.48 -27.83
N THR A 32 3.52 0.74 -28.32
CA THR A 32 2.42 0.24 -27.50
C THR A 32 2.87 -0.81 -26.49
N GLY A 33 3.73 -1.76 -26.89
CA GLY A 33 4.31 -2.73 -25.97
C GLY A 33 5.14 -2.09 -24.85
N VAL A 34 5.98 -1.12 -25.20
CA VAL A 34 6.75 -0.32 -24.22
C VAL A 34 5.81 0.48 -23.32
N TRP A 35 4.78 1.12 -23.86
CA TRP A 35 3.78 1.86 -23.07
C TRP A 35 3.07 0.97 -22.05
N TRP A 36 2.64 -0.22 -22.47
CA TRP A 36 2.02 -1.22 -21.57
C TRP A 36 2.98 -1.68 -20.48
N TYR A 37 4.24 -1.99 -20.83
CA TYR A 37 5.27 -2.38 -19.87
C TYR A 37 5.64 -1.26 -18.88
N LEU A 38 5.46 0.00 -19.29
CA LEU A 38 5.72 1.17 -18.45
C LEU A 38 4.55 1.53 -17.52
N GLN A 39 3.40 0.88 -17.63
CA GLN A 39 2.27 1.17 -16.74
C GLN A 39 2.60 0.80 -15.29
N PRO A 40 2.30 1.67 -14.32
CA PRO A 40 2.49 1.35 -12.91
C PRO A 40 1.56 0.20 -12.49
N PRO A 41 2.02 -0.71 -11.60
CA PRO A 41 1.22 -1.84 -11.11
C PRO A 41 -0.04 -1.35 -10.41
N GLU A 42 -1.19 -2.02 -10.56
CA GLU A 42 -2.47 -1.60 -9.96
C GLU A 42 -2.34 -1.25 -8.47
N PRO A 43 -3.00 -0.18 -7.95
CA PRO A 43 -2.78 0.25 -6.57
C PRO A 43 -3.27 -0.80 -5.55
N SER A 44 -4.31 -1.56 -5.90
CA SER A 44 -4.83 -2.70 -5.13
C SER A 44 -3.78 -3.79 -4.97
N LEU A 45 -3.05 -4.11 -6.05
CA LEU A 45 -1.97 -5.08 -6.03
C LEU A 45 -0.83 -4.63 -5.10
N VAL A 46 -0.43 -3.36 -5.18
CA VAL A 46 0.59 -2.79 -4.27
C VAL A 46 0.13 -2.90 -2.81
N ALA A 47 -1.12 -2.51 -2.51
CA ALA A 47 -1.66 -2.61 -1.16
C ALA A 47 -1.69 -4.06 -0.64
N MET A 48 -2.08 -5.02 -1.48
CA MET A 48 -2.06 -6.45 -1.14
C MET A 48 -0.65 -6.95 -0.87
N ARG A 49 0.33 -6.59 -1.71
CA ARG A 49 1.74 -6.98 -1.53
C ARG A 49 2.34 -6.40 -0.26
N VAL A 50 2.03 -5.15 0.06
CA VAL A 50 2.44 -4.52 1.32
C VAL A 50 1.83 -5.25 2.51
N MET A 51 0.53 -5.52 2.49
CA MET A 51 -0.13 -6.28 3.57
C MET A 51 0.44 -7.70 3.72
N GLU A 52 0.70 -8.39 2.60
CA GLU A 52 1.36 -9.70 2.60
C GLU A 52 2.77 -9.63 3.19
N ALA A 53 3.56 -8.63 2.81
CA ALA A 53 4.92 -8.45 3.32
C ALA A 53 4.94 -8.10 4.82
N ILE A 54 4.01 -7.27 5.31
CA ILE A 54 3.84 -7.02 6.76
C ILE A 54 3.62 -8.35 7.49
N ARG A 55 2.68 -9.18 7.01
CA ARG A 55 2.33 -10.46 7.65
C ARG A 55 3.45 -11.48 7.63
N LYS A 56 4.26 -11.48 6.56
CA LYS A 56 5.44 -12.34 6.44
C LYS A 56 6.68 -11.77 7.13
N LYS A 57 6.57 -10.57 7.72
CA LYS A 57 7.70 -9.82 8.30
C LYS A 57 8.84 -9.60 7.30
N ASP A 58 8.49 -9.41 6.04
CA ASP A 58 9.43 -9.20 4.95
C ASP A 58 9.76 -7.71 4.83
N GLY A 59 10.70 -7.25 5.67
CA GLY A 59 11.15 -5.86 5.68
C GLY A 59 11.76 -5.42 4.35
N ARG A 60 12.39 -6.33 3.59
CA ARG A 60 13.00 -6.01 2.31
C ARG A 60 11.93 -5.66 1.26
N THR A 61 10.93 -6.52 1.10
CA THR A 61 9.82 -6.24 0.18
C THR A 61 9.07 -4.99 0.60
N LEU A 62 8.92 -4.74 1.90
CA LEU A 62 8.29 -3.50 2.39
C LEU A 62 9.07 -2.25 2.02
N LEU A 63 10.40 -2.26 2.16
CA LEU A 63 11.24 -1.15 1.70
C LEU A 63 11.08 -0.87 0.21
N ASP A 64 10.99 -1.91 -0.62
CA ASP A 64 10.85 -1.78 -2.07
C ASP A 64 9.54 -1.08 -2.46
N TYR A 65 8.46 -1.34 -1.72
CA TYR A 65 7.17 -0.67 -1.91
C TYR A 65 7.03 0.65 -1.16
N MET A 66 7.87 0.97 -0.19
CA MET A 66 7.78 2.19 0.62
C MET A 66 8.03 3.45 -0.23
N CYS A 67 7.27 4.53 0.04
CA CYS A 67 7.54 5.82 -0.60
C CYS A 67 8.91 6.39 -0.21
N ALA A 68 9.56 7.08 -1.13
CA ALA A 68 10.96 7.52 -0.99
C ALA A 68 11.15 8.36 0.28
N GLU A 69 10.19 9.21 0.60
CA GLU A 69 10.21 10.09 1.76
C GLU A 69 10.23 9.30 3.08
N GLU A 70 9.50 8.17 3.16
CA GLU A 70 9.57 7.29 4.33
C GLU A 70 10.88 6.49 4.32
N ARG A 71 11.28 5.97 3.15
CA ARG A 71 12.48 5.15 2.96
C ARG A 71 13.77 5.86 3.37
N GLU A 72 13.91 7.16 3.06
CA GLU A 72 15.10 7.96 3.42
C GLU A 72 15.33 8.10 4.94
N ARG A 73 14.32 7.79 5.77
CA ARG A 73 14.34 8.02 7.21
C ARG A 73 14.38 6.74 8.03
N ILE A 74 14.42 5.58 7.38
CA ILE A 74 14.45 4.30 8.05
C ILE A 74 15.43 3.36 7.37
N THR A 75 16.28 2.72 8.17
CA THR A 75 17.17 1.67 7.64
C THR A 75 16.41 0.34 7.52
N PRO A 76 16.88 -0.59 6.66
CA PRO A 76 16.32 -1.94 6.58
C PRO A 76 16.29 -2.67 7.92
N GLU A 77 17.33 -2.51 8.73
CA GLU A 77 17.46 -3.15 10.04
C GLU A 77 16.44 -2.58 11.03
N GLN A 78 16.26 -1.25 11.03
CA GLN A 78 15.22 -0.60 11.84
C GLN A 78 13.83 -1.08 11.45
N LEU A 79 13.52 -1.16 10.15
CA LEU A 79 12.23 -1.65 9.69
C LEU A 79 11.99 -3.10 10.09
N GLN A 80 13.01 -3.96 9.95
CA GLN A 80 12.91 -5.36 10.35
C GLN A 80 12.68 -5.49 11.86
N HIS A 81 13.42 -4.73 12.68
CA HIS A 81 13.25 -4.72 14.14
C HIS A 81 11.84 -4.25 14.56
N ILE A 82 11.29 -3.24 13.87
CA ILE A 82 9.90 -2.79 14.05
C ILE A 82 8.92 -3.94 13.77
N LEU A 83 9.09 -4.66 12.65
CA LEU A 83 8.23 -5.78 12.29
C LEU A 83 8.31 -6.93 13.29
N ASP A 84 9.51 -7.24 13.79
CA ASP A 84 9.69 -8.28 14.79
C ASP A 84 9.08 -7.89 16.15
N THR A 85 9.24 -6.64 16.58
CA THR A 85 8.58 -6.13 17.80
C THR A 85 7.05 -6.13 17.65
N ILE A 86 6.52 -5.75 16.48
CA ILE A 86 5.08 -5.85 16.18
C ILE A 86 4.62 -7.30 16.26
N ALA A 87 5.38 -8.25 15.70
CA ALA A 87 5.03 -9.67 15.74
C ALA A 87 5.00 -10.24 17.17
N GLN A 88 5.86 -9.73 18.05
CA GLN A 88 5.84 -10.10 19.47
C GLN A 88 4.61 -9.55 20.21
N ARG A 89 4.24 -8.29 19.95
CA ARG A 89 3.09 -7.62 20.60
C ARG A 89 1.73 -8.03 20.02
N PHE A 90 1.69 -8.29 18.72
CA PHE A 90 0.50 -8.62 17.93
C PHE A 90 0.74 -9.84 17.02
N PRO A 91 1.04 -11.02 17.59
CA PRO A 91 1.27 -12.24 16.82
C PRO A 91 0.11 -12.60 15.90
N GLU A 92 -1.13 -12.23 16.27
CA GLU A 92 -2.33 -12.47 15.48
C GLU A 92 -2.29 -11.82 14.08
N LEU A 93 -1.51 -10.74 13.92
CA LEU A 93 -1.31 -10.09 12.63
C LEU A 93 -0.54 -11.02 11.68
N MET A 94 0.43 -11.76 12.19
CA MET A 94 1.29 -12.65 11.40
C MET A 94 0.64 -14.02 11.18
N ALA A 95 -0.18 -14.47 12.12
CA ALA A 95 -0.80 -15.80 12.12
C ALA A 95 -1.96 -15.97 11.11
N SER A 96 -2.37 -14.91 10.41
CA SER A 96 -3.51 -14.95 9.50
C SER A 96 -3.34 -16.00 8.39
N SER A 97 -4.35 -16.84 8.19
CA SER A 97 -4.36 -17.97 7.25
C SER A 97 -4.73 -17.62 5.81
N HIS A 98 -5.43 -16.50 5.59
CA HIS A 98 -6.02 -16.17 4.28
C HIS A 98 -5.47 -14.86 3.73
N VAL A 99 -5.25 -14.75 2.42
CA VAL A 99 -4.82 -13.50 1.77
C VAL A 99 -5.95 -12.47 1.92
N PRO A 100 -5.68 -11.28 2.47
CA PRO A 100 -6.74 -10.33 2.78
C PRO A 100 -7.12 -9.54 1.52
N VAL A 101 -8.43 -9.42 1.28
CA VAL A 101 -8.94 -8.71 0.11
C VAL A 101 -8.81 -7.21 0.32
N ALA A 102 -8.13 -6.53 -0.60
CA ALA A 102 -8.02 -5.07 -0.59
C ALA A 102 -9.36 -4.46 -1.01
N TYR A 103 -10.05 -3.80 -0.08
CA TYR A 103 -11.27 -3.06 -0.37
C TYR A 103 -10.97 -1.58 -0.50
N ARG A 104 -11.38 -0.99 -1.62
CA ARG A 104 -11.35 0.46 -1.78
C ARG A 104 -12.77 1.01 -1.62
N PRO A 105 -13.02 1.93 -0.68
CA PRO A 105 -14.30 2.62 -0.62
C PRO A 105 -14.51 3.39 -1.93
N HIS A 106 -15.74 3.36 -2.46
CA HIS A 106 -16.08 4.12 -3.66
C HIS A 106 -15.86 5.61 -3.41
N THR A 107 -15.00 6.23 -4.24
CA THR A 107 -14.79 7.67 -4.29
C THR A 107 -15.17 8.14 -5.68
N THR A 108 -15.97 9.22 -5.78
CA THR A 108 -16.30 9.87 -7.06
C THR A 108 -15.12 10.69 -7.61
N LEU A 109 -14.18 11.04 -6.74
CA LEU A 109 -12.97 11.77 -7.09
C LEU A 109 -11.79 10.80 -7.26
N VAL A 110 -10.91 11.08 -8.22
CA VAL A 110 -9.59 10.43 -8.32
C VAL A 110 -8.79 10.88 -7.11
N PRO A 111 -8.45 9.98 -6.18
CA PRO A 111 -7.80 10.38 -4.95
C PRO A 111 -6.31 10.61 -5.19
N GLN A 112 -5.74 11.56 -4.45
CA GLN A 112 -4.29 11.81 -4.46
C GLN A 112 -3.52 10.64 -3.85
N ASP A 113 -4.12 9.91 -2.91
CA ASP A 113 -3.63 8.64 -2.35
C ASP A 113 -4.76 7.60 -2.36
N TYR A 114 -4.49 6.39 -2.87
CA TYR A 114 -5.42 5.28 -2.86
C TYR A 114 -5.42 4.60 -1.48
N ASN A 115 -6.48 4.83 -0.70
CA ASN A 115 -6.65 4.17 0.59
C ASN A 115 -7.37 2.83 0.44
N PHE A 116 -6.67 1.74 0.73
CA PHE A 116 -7.24 0.39 0.78
C PHE A 116 -7.46 -0.05 2.21
N PHE A 117 -8.61 -0.65 2.47
CA PHE A 117 -9.00 -1.24 3.74
C PHE A 117 -8.95 -2.76 3.65
N PHE A 118 -8.49 -3.38 4.72
CA PHE A 118 -8.46 -4.82 4.91
C PHE A 118 -9.23 -5.13 6.19
N TYR A 119 -10.25 -5.96 6.08
CA TYR A 119 -11.13 -6.30 7.18
C TYR A 119 -10.79 -7.69 7.71
N PHE A 120 -10.70 -7.79 9.02
CA PHE A 120 -10.39 -9.03 9.71
C PHE A 120 -11.37 -9.24 10.86
N ARG A 121 -11.69 -10.51 11.11
CA ARG A 121 -12.29 -10.96 12.36
C ARG A 121 -11.18 -11.41 13.30
N LEU A 122 -11.16 -10.86 14.50
CA LEU A 122 -10.28 -11.33 15.58
C LEU A 122 -10.84 -12.66 16.11
N SER A 123 -10.01 -13.70 16.14
CA SER A 123 -10.34 -15.00 16.72
C SER A 123 -9.49 -15.20 17.98
N PRO A 124 -9.96 -14.79 19.18
CA PRO A 124 -9.18 -14.86 20.41
C PRO A 124 -8.66 -16.27 20.71
N ASP A 125 -9.51 -17.28 20.51
CA ASP A 125 -9.19 -18.69 20.80
C ASP A 125 -8.02 -19.23 19.97
N LYS A 126 -7.81 -18.66 18.78
CA LYS A 126 -6.74 -19.05 17.85
C LYS A 126 -5.59 -18.05 17.82
N ASN A 127 -5.72 -16.94 18.55
CA ASN A 127 -4.82 -15.79 18.48
C ASN A 127 -4.50 -15.40 17.03
N GLU A 128 -5.53 -15.29 16.20
CA GLU A 128 -5.40 -15.10 14.75
C GLU A 128 -6.35 -14.00 14.23
N LEU A 129 -5.89 -13.23 13.24
CA LEU A 129 -6.74 -12.41 12.39
C LEU A 129 -7.23 -13.20 11.17
N ILE A 130 -8.52 -13.50 11.12
CA ILE A 130 -9.14 -14.17 9.98
C ILE A 130 -9.58 -13.11 8.97
N ALA A 131 -9.05 -13.14 7.75
CA ALA A 131 -9.46 -12.21 6.71
C ALA A 131 -10.94 -12.42 6.35
N CYS A 132 -11.71 -11.32 6.29
CA CYS A 132 -13.11 -11.36 5.91
C CYS A 132 -13.28 -11.70 4.43
N SER A 133 -14.35 -12.43 4.11
CA SER A 133 -14.81 -12.67 2.74
C SER A 133 -15.28 -11.37 2.05
N SER A 134 -15.34 -11.35 0.72
CA SER A 134 -15.82 -10.19 -0.05
C SER A 134 -17.22 -9.74 0.36
N GLU A 135 -18.11 -10.68 0.72
CA GLU A 135 -19.47 -10.41 1.19
C GLU A 135 -19.46 -9.72 2.55
N GLU A 136 -18.66 -10.23 3.50
CA GLU A 136 -18.47 -9.60 4.81
C GLU A 136 -17.86 -8.21 4.67
N VAL A 137 -16.84 -8.04 3.83
CA VAL A 137 -16.21 -6.76 3.53
C VAL A 137 -17.25 -5.73 3.07
N ASN A 138 -18.12 -6.11 2.13
CA ASN A 138 -19.18 -5.23 1.62
C ASN A 138 -20.21 -4.85 2.70
N SER A 139 -20.55 -5.78 3.59
CA SER A 139 -21.45 -5.51 4.71
C SER A 139 -20.80 -4.58 5.75
N LEU A 140 -19.56 -4.89 6.14
CA LEU A 140 -18.79 -4.13 7.11
C LEU A 140 -18.46 -2.72 6.61
N SER A 141 -18.16 -2.55 5.32
CA SER A 141 -17.86 -1.25 4.73
C SER A 141 -19.09 -0.32 4.73
N LYS A 142 -20.26 -0.83 4.33
CA LYS A 142 -21.54 -0.11 4.41
C LYS A 142 -21.86 0.29 5.86
N ARG A 143 -21.76 -0.66 6.79
CA ARG A 143 -21.99 -0.42 8.22
C ARG A 143 -21.03 0.63 8.77
N TYR A 144 -19.75 0.54 8.42
CA TYR A 144 -18.74 1.51 8.83
C TYR A 144 -19.05 2.90 8.25
N GLY A 145 -19.48 3.00 6.98
CA GLY A 145 -19.88 4.26 6.36
C GLY A 145 -21.04 4.94 7.09
N ILE A 146 -22.01 4.18 7.59
CA ILE A 146 -23.18 4.71 8.31
C ILE A 146 -22.85 5.06 9.76
N PHE A 147 -22.20 4.15 10.49
CA PHE A 147 -22.02 4.29 11.94
C PHE A 147 -20.63 4.81 12.34
N GLY A 148 -19.71 4.95 11.39
CA GLY A 148 -18.33 5.37 11.64
C GLY A 148 -17.53 4.41 12.54
N ARG A 149 -17.99 3.16 12.70
CA ARG A 149 -17.44 2.21 13.68
C ARG A 149 -17.40 0.77 13.16
N MET A 150 -16.38 0.04 13.60
CA MET A 150 -16.29 -1.41 13.42
C MET A 150 -17.10 -2.14 14.50
N PRO A 151 -17.78 -3.25 14.15
CA PRO A 151 -18.38 -4.15 15.14
C PRO A 151 -17.31 -4.73 16.07
N GLU A 152 -17.73 -5.16 17.26
CA GLU A 152 -16.85 -5.85 18.20
C GLU A 152 -16.34 -7.17 17.59
N GLY A 153 -15.08 -7.52 17.88
CA GLY A 153 -14.41 -8.66 17.28
C GLY A 153 -13.95 -8.46 15.84
N TYR A 154 -14.11 -7.27 15.25
CA TYR A 154 -13.60 -6.95 13.92
C TYR A 154 -12.57 -5.81 13.95
N VAL A 155 -11.55 -5.95 13.12
CA VAL A 155 -10.49 -4.95 12.94
C VAL A 155 -10.43 -4.55 11.48
N ARG A 156 -10.22 -3.25 11.25
CA ARG A 156 -9.99 -2.69 9.92
C ARG A 156 -8.58 -2.13 9.83
N LEU A 157 -7.73 -2.75 9.03
CA LEU A 157 -6.39 -2.28 8.72
C LEU A 157 -6.41 -1.49 7.40
N SER A 158 -5.42 -0.63 7.17
CA SER A 158 -5.38 0.22 5.97
C SER A 158 -3.99 0.41 5.39
N VAL A 159 -3.86 0.34 4.06
CA VAL A 159 -2.64 0.74 3.35
C VAL A 159 -2.99 1.89 2.41
N ALA A 160 -2.29 3.01 2.54
CA ALA A 160 -2.35 4.10 1.58
C ALA A 160 -1.29 3.88 0.50
N VAL A 161 -1.70 3.92 -0.77
CA VAL A 161 -0.84 3.77 -1.94
C VAL A 161 -0.83 5.08 -2.71
N SER A 162 0.34 5.66 -2.90
CA SER A 162 0.51 6.93 -3.59
C SER A 162 0.04 6.86 -5.04
N SER A 163 -0.69 7.88 -5.47
CA SER A 163 -0.95 8.09 -6.91
C SER A 163 0.26 8.68 -7.65
N LEU A 164 1.20 9.29 -6.90
CA LEU A 164 2.40 9.97 -7.40
C LEU A 164 3.56 8.98 -7.53
N GLY A 165 3.39 7.96 -8.36
CA GLY A 165 4.49 7.14 -8.81
C GLY A 165 5.15 7.76 -10.04
N LYS A 166 6.49 7.79 -10.10
CA LYS A 166 7.17 7.81 -11.40
C LYS A 166 6.61 6.64 -12.24
N PRO A 167 6.55 6.75 -13.59
CA PRO A 167 6.22 5.60 -14.42
C PRO A 167 7.12 4.43 -13.99
N ARG A 168 6.49 3.31 -13.58
CA ARG A 168 7.03 2.07 -12.98
C ARG A 168 6.94 1.83 -11.46
N SER A 169 6.65 2.81 -10.59
CA SER A 169 6.56 2.48 -9.15
C SER A 169 5.49 3.29 -8.42
N ARG A 170 4.30 2.71 -8.27
CA ARG A 170 3.41 3.09 -7.17
C ARG A 170 4.08 2.65 -5.87
N CYS A 171 4.11 3.56 -4.89
CA CYS A 171 4.65 3.30 -3.56
C CYS A 171 3.53 3.36 -2.51
N ALA A 172 3.81 2.88 -1.31
CA ALA A 172 2.89 2.88 -0.18
C ALA A 172 3.46 3.64 1.02
N LEU A 173 2.55 4.19 1.82
CA LEU A 173 2.84 4.76 3.13
C LEU A 173 2.91 3.62 4.16
N VAL A 174 4.04 2.91 4.14
CA VAL A 174 4.26 1.70 4.94
C VAL A 174 4.37 2.06 6.42
N MET A 175 5.12 3.10 6.77
CA MET A 175 5.28 3.46 8.19
C MET A 175 3.95 3.94 8.78
N GLN A 176 3.20 4.74 8.01
CA GLN A 176 1.84 5.11 8.38
C GLN A 176 0.96 3.87 8.63
N ALA A 177 0.99 2.89 7.73
CA ALA A 177 0.22 1.66 7.88
C ALA A 177 0.58 0.94 9.18
N LEU A 178 1.87 0.72 9.45
CA LEU A 178 2.33 0.04 10.68
C LEU A 178 1.87 0.75 11.95
N VAL A 179 2.02 2.08 12.03
CA VAL A 179 1.55 2.84 13.21
C VAL A 179 0.04 2.71 13.39
N LEU A 180 -0.74 2.85 12.30
CA LEU A 180 -2.18 2.67 12.35
C LEU A 180 -2.59 1.25 12.74
N TYR A 181 -1.80 0.23 12.40
CA TYR A 181 -2.10 -1.16 12.74
C TYR A 181 -1.93 -1.37 14.23
N VAL A 182 -0.79 -0.93 14.78
CA VAL A 182 -0.53 -0.97 16.22
C VAL A 182 -1.66 -0.27 16.99
N LEU A 183 -2.02 0.96 16.60
CA LEU A 183 -3.11 1.69 17.27
C LEU A 183 -4.44 0.93 17.22
N ARG A 184 -4.84 0.42 16.04
CA ARG A 184 -6.13 -0.25 15.86
C ARG A 184 -6.18 -1.62 16.54
N LEU A 185 -5.08 -2.37 16.52
CA LEU A 185 -4.99 -3.65 17.20
C LEU A 185 -5.00 -3.47 18.72
N SER A 186 -4.26 -2.49 19.26
CA SER A 186 -4.31 -2.20 20.69
C SER A 186 -5.70 -1.79 21.16
N ILE A 187 -6.41 -0.95 20.40
CA ILE A 187 -7.80 -0.59 20.70
C ILE A 187 -8.72 -1.81 20.63
N ALA A 188 -8.54 -2.68 19.62
CA ALA A 188 -9.34 -3.90 19.49
C ALA A 188 -9.11 -4.89 20.63
N LYS A 189 -7.91 -4.91 21.21
CA LYS A 189 -7.56 -5.68 22.42
C LYS A 189 -7.95 -4.98 23.72
N ASN A 190 -8.60 -3.82 23.67
CA ASN A 190 -8.98 -3.02 24.83
C ASN A 190 -7.80 -2.68 25.77
N LEU A 191 -6.61 -2.45 25.21
CA LEU A 191 -5.46 -2.00 26.01
C LEU A 191 -5.72 -0.60 26.60
N SER A 192 -5.11 -0.33 27.75
CA SER A 192 -5.19 0.99 28.37
C SER A 192 -4.43 2.05 27.56
N GLU A 193 -4.77 3.32 27.76
CA GLU A 193 -4.11 4.43 27.07
C GLU A 193 -2.60 4.45 27.32
N GLN A 194 -2.18 4.20 28.57
CA GLN A 194 -0.76 4.15 28.94
C GLN A 194 -0.02 3.00 28.24
N GLU A 195 -0.64 1.81 28.15
CA GLU A 195 -0.06 0.68 27.42
C GLU A 195 0.07 1.00 25.93
N ILE A 196 -0.93 1.63 25.33
CA ILE A 196 -0.88 2.03 23.92
C ILE A 196 0.28 2.99 23.67
N TYR A 197 0.43 4.03 24.50
CA TYR A 197 1.56 4.96 24.36
C TYR A 197 2.91 4.26 24.56
N SER A 198 3.02 3.36 25.53
CA SER A 198 4.22 2.58 25.76
C SER A 198 4.58 1.69 24.57
N ILE A 199 3.59 1.06 23.92
CA ILE A 199 3.81 0.24 22.74
C ILE A 199 4.24 1.09 21.54
N ILE A 200 3.65 2.28 21.35
CA ILE A 200 4.06 3.21 20.28
C ILE A 200 5.51 3.69 20.51
N ASP A 201 5.85 4.03 21.75
CA ASP A 201 7.21 4.43 22.12
C ASP A 201 8.23 3.31 21.85
N GLU A 202 7.93 2.10 22.33
CA GLU A 202 8.77 0.91 22.15
C GLU A 202 8.95 0.54 20.69
N ILE A 203 7.85 0.43 19.93
CA ILE A 203 7.89 -0.04 18.55
C ILE A 203 8.51 1.03 17.65
N PHE A 204 8.14 2.30 17.79
CA PHE A 204 8.51 3.31 16.78
C PHE A 204 9.55 4.30 17.29
N ILE A 205 9.29 4.97 18.42
CA ILE A 205 10.11 6.12 18.86
C ILE A 205 11.51 5.68 19.26
N LYS A 206 11.63 4.61 20.07
CA LYS A 206 12.92 4.02 20.45
C LYS A 206 13.70 3.44 19.27
N ASN A 207 13.01 3.15 18.16
CA ASN A 207 13.61 2.72 16.90
C ASN A 207 13.91 3.88 15.94
N GLY A 208 13.85 5.13 16.41
CA GLY A 208 14.20 6.32 15.63
C GLY A 208 13.08 6.89 14.76
N VAL A 209 11.88 6.30 14.79
CA VAL A 209 10.72 6.79 14.04
C VAL A 209 9.96 7.81 14.86
N GLN A 210 10.12 9.10 14.53
CA GLN A 210 9.46 10.20 15.24
C GLN A 210 8.21 10.75 14.55
N SER A 211 8.00 10.42 13.28
CA SER A 211 6.85 10.87 12.50
C SER A 211 6.47 9.87 11.42
N ALA A 212 5.20 9.86 11.02
CA ALA A 212 4.70 9.10 9.88
C ALA A 212 4.24 10.05 8.78
N LEU A 213 4.44 9.65 7.52
CA LEU A 213 3.92 10.37 6.38
C LEU A 213 2.40 10.14 6.30
N VAL A 214 1.60 11.20 6.24
CA VAL A 214 0.14 11.09 6.20
C VAL A 214 -0.48 11.41 4.84
N SER A 215 0.31 12.03 3.96
CA SER A 215 -0.04 12.34 2.58
C SER A 215 1.24 12.28 1.75
N SER A 216 1.24 11.46 0.70
CA SER A 216 2.39 11.42 -0.21
C SER A 216 2.50 12.70 -1.04
N HIS A 217 1.36 13.33 -1.35
CA HIS A 217 1.30 14.49 -2.23
C HIS A 217 1.84 15.77 -1.62
N SER A 218 1.38 16.11 -0.43
CA SER A 218 1.81 17.32 0.27
C SER A 218 3.09 17.11 1.06
N GLY A 219 3.61 15.88 1.11
CA GLY A 219 4.70 15.49 2.00
C GLY A 219 4.34 15.67 3.49
N THR A 220 3.05 15.83 3.80
CA THR A 220 2.60 16.17 5.17
C THR A 220 2.89 15.02 6.10
N ARG A 221 3.51 15.34 7.23
CA ARG A 221 3.89 14.39 8.27
C ARG A 221 3.25 14.78 9.58
N ASN A 222 2.86 13.76 10.34
CA ASN A 222 2.44 13.96 11.71
C ASN A 222 3.43 13.26 12.65
N ARG A 223 3.79 13.95 13.73
CA ARG A 223 4.71 13.42 14.74
C ARG A 223 3.99 12.37 15.59
N LEU A 224 4.67 11.26 15.92
CA LEU A 224 4.05 10.16 16.65
C LEU A 224 3.71 10.54 18.10
N ASP A 225 4.51 11.42 18.71
CA ASP A 225 4.27 11.93 20.08
C ASP A 225 3.05 12.86 20.19
N LYS A 226 2.47 13.27 19.05
CA LYS A 226 1.24 14.08 19.00
C LYS A 226 -0.04 13.24 18.88
N ILE A 227 0.06 11.92 18.76
CA ILE A 227 -1.11 11.05 18.74
C ILE A 227 -1.87 11.27 20.05
N LYS A 228 -3.17 11.56 19.93
CA LYS A 228 -4.05 11.71 21.09
C LYS A 228 -5.04 10.56 21.09
N LEU A 229 -5.04 9.78 22.16
CA LEU A 229 -6.09 8.82 22.43
C LEU A 229 -7.30 9.56 23.01
N VAL A 230 -8.46 9.37 22.39
CA VAL A 230 -9.69 10.08 22.75
C VAL A 230 -10.80 9.08 23.04
N ARG A 231 -11.46 9.23 24.19
CA ARG A 231 -12.69 8.49 24.48
C ARG A 231 -13.84 9.20 23.80
N ARG A 232 -14.50 8.50 22.87
CA ARG A 232 -15.68 9.03 22.18
C ARG A 232 -16.88 9.01 23.12
N SER A 233 -17.95 9.70 22.73
CA SER A 233 -19.21 9.78 23.48
C SER A 233 -19.84 8.42 23.83
N ASN A 234 -19.45 7.36 23.12
CA ASN A 234 -19.87 5.97 23.37
C ASN A 234 -18.92 5.18 24.30
N GLY A 235 -18.00 5.86 24.98
CA GLY A 235 -17.03 5.26 25.91
C GLY A 235 -15.86 4.52 25.25
N ARG A 236 -15.88 4.32 23.94
CA ARG A 236 -14.82 3.60 23.22
C ARG A 236 -13.63 4.49 22.96
N LEU A 237 -12.45 3.89 23.03
CA LEU A 237 -11.20 4.55 22.72
C LEU A 237 -11.03 4.68 21.19
N GLY A 238 -10.68 5.87 20.74
CA GLY A 238 -10.23 6.18 19.39
C GLY A 238 -8.91 6.92 19.46
N PHE A 239 -8.44 7.39 18.29
CA PHE A 239 -7.26 8.23 18.21
C PHE A 239 -7.44 9.32 17.16
N GLU A 240 -6.76 10.42 17.40
CA GLU A 240 -6.65 11.57 16.52
C GLU A 240 -5.19 12.00 16.42
N TRP A 241 -4.89 12.78 15.39
CA TRP A 241 -3.55 13.23 15.06
C TRP A 241 -3.51 14.74 14.88
#